data_AF-U3GD77-F1
#
_entry.id   AF-U3GD77-F1
#
_cell.length_a   1.000
_cell.length_b   1.000
_cell.length_c   1.000
_cell.angle_alpha   90.00
_cell.angle_beta   90.00
_cell.angle_gamma   90.00
#
_symmetry.space_group_name_H-M   'P 1'
#
loop_
_entity.id
_entity.type
_entity.pdbx_description
1 polymer ?
#
loop_
_entity_poly.entity_id
_entity_poly.type
_entity_poly.pdbx_seq_one_letter_code
_entity_poly.pdbx_strand_id
1 'polypeptide(L)'
;MSNRFKHAVIDDVTSRNIDASLQEHLLDLFESAMKSVATTLVREAKFDTTDFATAKGRGCEGFTLLVSRTRADSRDGWFGAFQRGDERLDVIGHLE
;
A
#
# COMPACT_ATOMS: atom_id res chain seq x y z
N MET A 1 14.82 -15.06 8.31
CA MET A 1 14.05 -14.09 9.11
C MET A 1 12.80 -13.74 8.31
N SER A 2 11.62 -14.05 8.84
CA SER A 2 10.36 -13.85 8.12
C SER A 2 9.96 -12.37 8.18
N ASN A 3 9.97 -11.69 7.04
CA ASN A 3 9.48 -10.31 6.89
C ASN A 3 8.02 -10.11 7.37
N ARG A 4 7.29 -11.21 7.69
CA ARG A 4 5.93 -11.15 8.25
C ARG A 4 5.81 -10.48 9.62
N PHE A 5 6.91 -10.35 10.38
CA PHE A 5 6.92 -9.74 11.72
C PHE A 5 7.47 -8.31 11.72
N LYS A 6 7.92 -7.80 10.57
CA LYS A 6 8.40 -6.43 10.47
C LYS A 6 7.27 -5.44 10.61
N HIS A 7 7.51 -4.36 11.32
CA HIS A 7 6.55 -3.29 11.48
C HIS A 7 6.53 -2.49 10.17
N ALA A 8 5.35 -2.25 9.61
CA ALA A 8 5.21 -1.40 8.44
C ALA A 8 5.08 0.03 8.95
N VAL A 9 6.11 0.84 8.72
CA VAL A 9 6.12 2.25 9.09
C VAL A 9 5.81 3.06 7.85
N ILE A 10 4.78 3.90 7.95
CA ILE A 10 4.46 4.88 6.92
C ILE A 10 5.33 6.12 7.18
N ASP A 11 6.18 6.44 6.21
CA ASP A 11 7.11 7.57 6.27
C ASP A 11 6.44 8.86 5.76
N ASP A 12 5.73 8.75 4.64
CA ASP A 12 5.02 9.87 4.02
C ASP A 12 3.72 9.40 3.36
N VAL A 13 2.70 10.27 3.38
CA VAL A 13 1.43 10.04 2.69
C VAL A 13 0.97 11.32 2.02
N THR A 14 0.74 11.21 0.71
CA THR A 14 0.20 12.28 -0.12
C THR A 14 -1.17 11.85 -0.64
N SER A 15 -2.23 12.40 -0.05
CA SER A 15 -3.61 12.20 -0.52
C SER A 15 -4.05 13.34 -1.42
N ARG A 16 -4.73 13.01 -2.52
CA ARG A 16 -5.41 13.94 -3.42
C ARG A 16 -6.83 13.51 -3.63
N ASN A 17 -7.75 14.40 -3.27
CA ASN A 17 -9.19 14.18 -3.41
C ASN A 17 -9.69 12.94 -2.64
N ILE A 18 -9.00 12.56 -1.57
CA ILE A 18 -9.31 11.40 -0.73
C ILE A 18 -9.64 11.90 0.68
N ASP A 19 -10.72 11.37 1.23
CA ASP A 19 -11.18 11.68 2.58
C ASP A 19 -10.26 11.07 3.65
N ALA A 20 -10.14 11.71 4.82
CA ALA A 20 -9.24 11.24 5.88
C ALA A 20 -9.58 9.81 6.34
N SER A 21 -10.88 9.53 6.48
CA SER A 21 -11.43 8.21 6.81
C SER A 21 -11.12 7.14 5.75
N LEU A 22 -11.11 7.53 4.47
CA LEU A 22 -10.75 6.63 3.38
C LEU A 22 -9.25 6.39 3.34
N GLN A 23 -8.45 7.42 3.57
CA GLN A 23 -6.99 7.34 3.63
C GLN A 23 -6.53 6.32 4.68
N GLU A 24 -7.04 6.36 5.91
CA GLU A 24 -6.67 5.40 6.96
C GLU A 24 -7.02 3.95 6.60
N HIS A 25 -8.10 3.72 5.85
CA HIS A 25 -8.42 2.40 5.30
C HIS A 25 -7.47 1.97 4.18
N LEU A 26 -7.08 2.88 3.29
CA LEU A 26 -6.11 2.58 2.23
C LEU A 26 -4.71 2.31 2.81
N LEU A 27 -4.32 2.98 3.88
CA LEU A 27 -3.06 2.72 4.58
C LEU A 27 -3.00 1.31 5.16
N ASP A 28 -4.08 0.84 5.80
CA ASP A 28 -4.18 -0.54 6.31
C ASP A 28 -4.05 -1.59 5.19
N LEU A 29 -4.64 -1.32 4.02
CA LEU A 29 -4.46 -2.15 2.82
C LEU A 29 -3.02 -2.15 2.33
N PHE A 30 -2.37 -0.98 2.30
CA PHE A 30 -0.99 -0.85 1.89
C PHE A 30 -0.04 -1.62 2.82
N GLU A 31 -0.22 -1.53 4.13
CA GLU A 31 0.57 -2.31 5.08
C GLU A 31 0.43 -3.82 4.84
N SER A 32 -0.80 -4.29 4.62
CA SER A 32 -1.09 -5.70 4.34
C SER A 32 -0.45 -6.15 3.03
N ALA A 33 -0.57 -5.34 1.97
CA ALA A 33 0.05 -5.58 0.68
C ALA A 33 1.58 -5.57 0.78
N MET A 34 2.16 -4.57 1.44
CA MET A 34 3.60 -4.44 1.64
C MET A 34 4.17 -5.65 2.36
N LYS A 35 3.55 -6.08 3.48
CA LYS A 35 3.98 -7.29 4.21
C LYS A 35 3.93 -8.52 3.32
N SER A 36 2.87 -8.66 2.51
CA SER A 36 2.74 -9.76 1.54
C SER A 36 3.84 -9.72 0.47
N VAL A 37 3.99 -8.59 -0.24
CA VAL A 37 4.95 -8.39 -1.32
C VAL A 37 6.39 -8.51 -0.82
N ALA A 38 6.69 -8.01 0.38
CA ALA A 38 8.01 -8.11 0.99
C ALA A 38 8.42 -9.53 1.40
N THR A 39 7.47 -10.46 1.53
CA THR A 39 7.81 -11.90 1.63
C THR A 39 8.18 -12.51 0.29
N THR A 40 7.88 -11.84 -0.82
CA THR A 40 8.17 -12.31 -2.18
C THR A 40 9.42 -11.63 -2.77
N LEU A 41 9.96 -12.21 -3.84
CA LEU A 41 11.12 -11.66 -4.55
C LEU A 41 10.75 -10.56 -5.57
N VAL A 42 9.48 -10.19 -5.67
CA VAL A 42 9.01 -9.21 -6.68
C VAL A 42 9.47 -7.79 -6.32
N ARG A 43 9.69 -6.99 -7.37
CA ARG A 43 10.09 -5.57 -7.25
C ARG A 43 8.89 -4.63 -7.30
N GLU A 44 7.82 -5.09 -7.94
CA GLU A 44 6.56 -4.39 -8.12
C GLU A 44 5.44 -5.44 -8.11
N ALA A 45 4.32 -5.07 -7.52
CA ALA A 45 3.09 -5.82 -7.53
C ALA A 45 1.92 -4.85 -7.68
N LYS A 46 0.93 -5.25 -8.48
CA LYS A 46 -0.29 -4.50 -8.69
C LYS A 46 -1.44 -5.31 -8.12
N PHE A 47 -2.22 -4.70 -7.24
CA PHE A 47 -3.40 -5.26 -6.63
C PHE A 47 -4.61 -4.40 -6.98
N ASP A 48 -5.74 -5.04 -7.18
CA ASP A 48 -7.02 -4.33 -7.19
C ASP A 48 -7.57 -4.33 -5.76
N THR A 49 -8.05 -3.20 -5.26
CA THR A 49 -8.60 -3.16 -3.90
C THR A 49 -9.83 -4.03 -3.75
N THR A 50 -10.53 -4.36 -4.84
CA THR A 50 -11.65 -5.32 -4.81
C THR A 50 -11.22 -6.74 -4.42
N ASP A 51 -9.93 -7.08 -4.56
CA ASP A 51 -9.35 -8.35 -4.13
C ASP A 51 -9.26 -8.43 -2.59
N PHE A 52 -9.19 -7.28 -1.92
CA PHE A 52 -9.17 -7.24 -0.46
C PHE A 52 -10.58 -7.36 0.10
N ALA A 53 -10.81 -8.42 0.88
CA ALA A 53 -12.09 -8.63 1.57
C ALA A 53 -12.51 -7.43 2.45
N THR A 54 -11.54 -6.63 2.93
CA THR A 54 -11.75 -5.44 3.76
C THR A 54 -12.14 -4.18 2.96
N ALA A 55 -12.02 -4.18 1.63
CA ALA A 55 -12.41 -3.03 0.82
C ALA A 55 -13.93 -2.89 0.71
N LYS A 56 -14.65 -4.02 0.67
CA LYS A 56 -16.12 -4.05 0.67
C LYS A 56 -16.67 -3.49 1.98
N GLY A 57 -17.39 -2.38 1.87
CA GLY A 57 -18.01 -1.69 3.02
C GLY A 57 -17.20 -0.53 3.59
N ARG A 58 -15.96 -0.31 3.13
CA ARG A 58 -15.12 0.84 3.51
C ARG A 58 -14.98 1.91 2.43
N GLY A 59 -15.70 1.76 1.31
CA GLY A 59 -15.63 2.69 0.16
C GLY A 59 -14.32 2.64 -0.62
N CYS A 60 -13.41 1.73 -0.26
CA CYS A 60 -12.13 1.49 -0.93
C CYS A 60 -12.28 0.69 -2.23
N GLU A 61 -13.49 0.34 -2.64
CA GLU A 61 -13.76 -0.44 -3.86
C GLU A 61 -13.41 0.38 -5.12
N GLY A 62 -12.78 -0.27 -6.10
CA GLY A 62 -12.42 0.33 -7.38
C GLY A 62 -11.09 1.10 -7.39
N PHE A 63 -10.31 1.06 -6.32
CA PHE A 63 -8.95 1.56 -6.32
C PHE A 63 -7.99 0.51 -6.88
N THR A 64 -7.03 0.96 -7.68
CA THR A 64 -5.87 0.14 -8.04
C THR A 64 -4.72 0.50 -7.12
N LEU A 65 -4.17 -0.48 -6.41
CA LEU A 65 -2.99 -0.35 -5.58
C LEU A 65 -1.76 -0.87 -6.35
N LEU A 66 -0.78 -0.01 -6.57
CA LEU A 66 0.54 -0.39 -7.06
C LEU A 66 1.56 -0.30 -5.93
N VAL A 67 2.17 -1.43 -5.58
CA VAL A 67 3.23 -1.51 -4.56
C VAL A 67 4.56 -1.80 -5.26
N SER A 68 5.55 -0.94 -5.11
CA SER A 68 6.88 -1.09 -5.71
C SER A 68 7.98 -0.75 -4.72
N ARG A 69 9.20 -1.25 -4.91
CA ARG A 69 10.33 -0.88 -4.05
C ARG A 69 10.82 0.53 -4.38
N THR A 70 10.99 1.36 -3.36
CA THR A 70 11.44 2.76 -3.52
C THR A 70 12.91 2.86 -3.94
N ARG A 71 13.75 1.87 -3.58
CA ARG A 71 15.17 1.83 -3.96
C ARG A 71 15.59 0.42 -4.38
N ALA A 72 16.54 0.33 -5.31
CA ALA A 72 17.12 -0.94 -5.74
C ALA A 72 17.99 -1.60 -4.64
N ASP A 73 18.56 -0.78 -3.75
CA ASP A 73 19.52 -1.20 -2.73
C ASP A 73 18.87 -1.51 -1.36
N SER A 74 17.74 -0.88 -1.05
CA SER A 74 16.98 -1.13 0.18
C SER A 74 15.80 -2.07 -0.11
N ARG A 75 15.75 -3.21 0.58
CA ARG A 75 14.63 -4.16 0.49
C ARG A 75 13.46 -3.79 1.40
N ASP A 76 13.68 -2.77 2.20
CA ASP A 76 12.81 -2.38 3.29
C ASP A 76 11.91 -1.21 2.87
N GLY A 77 12.35 -0.34 1.96
CA GLY A 77 11.55 0.77 1.42
C GLY A 77 10.56 0.36 0.32
N TRP A 78 9.30 0.73 0.50
CA TRP A 78 8.20 0.49 -0.42
C TRP A 78 7.41 1.76 -0.72
N PHE A 79 6.92 1.84 -1.95
CA PHE A 79 6.06 2.87 -2.47
C PHE A 79 4.72 2.27 -2.87
N GLY A 80 3.63 2.83 -2.35
CA GLY A 80 2.26 2.46 -2.66
C GLY A 80 1.56 3.60 -3.38
N ALA A 81 1.01 3.35 -4.57
CA ALA A 81 0.14 4.30 -5.24
C ALA A 81 -1.26 3.71 -5.40
N PHE A 82 -2.25 4.33 -4.78
CA PHE A 82 -3.66 4.08 -5.01
C PHE A 82 -4.20 5.08 -6.01
N GLN A 83 -4.95 4.58 -6.99
CA GLN A 83 -5.60 5.43 -7.98
C GLN A 83 -7.03 4.94 -8.23
N ARG A 84 -7.98 5.88 -8.21
CA ARG A 84 -9.37 5.68 -8.61
C ARG A 84 -9.90 6.95 -9.29
N GLY A 85 -9.90 6.97 -10.63
CA GLY A 85 -10.34 8.15 -11.37
C GLY A 85 -9.49 9.39 -11.03
N ASP A 86 -10.10 10.38 -10.38
CA ASP A 86 -9.45 11.62 -9.91
C ASP A 86 -8.84 11.49 -8.50
N GLU A 87 -9.23 10.46 -7.75
CA GLU A 87 -8.74 10.19 -6.40
C GLU A 87 -7.39 9.47 -6.48
N ARG A 88 -6.39 10.00 -5.75
CA ARG A 88 -5.04 9.43 -5.72
C ARG A 88 -4.44 9.49 -4.32
N LEU A 89 -3.85 8.38 -3.89
CA LEU A 89 -3.08 8.29 -2.65
C LEU A 89 -1.68 7.77 -2.99
N ASP A 90 -0.65 8.55 -2.74
CA ASP A 90 0.72 8.08 -2.79
C ASP A 90 1.22 7.89 -1.35
N VAL A 91 1.83 6.74 -1.08
CA VAL A 91 2.29 6.32 0.25
C VAL A 91 3.71 5.84 0.14
N ILE A 92 4.55 6.31 1.03
CA ILE A 92 5.92 5.83 1.19
C ILE A 92 5.98 5.17 2.56
N GLY A 93 6.45 3.94 2.61
CA GLY A 93 6.66 3.25 3.86
C GLY A 93 7.87 2.34 3.81
N HIS A 94 8.27 1.84 4.96
CA HIS A 94 9.32 0.85 5.05
C HIS A 94 9.02 -0.22 6.09
N LEU A 95 9.71 -1.35 5.98
CA LEU A 95 9.64 -2.46 6.93
C LEU A 95 10.86 -2.45 7.84
N GLU A 96 10.67 -2.21 9.13
CA GLU A 96 11.70 -2.35 10.17
C GLU A 96 11.57 -3.67 10.95
#